data_AF-A0A1D3RMH9-F1
#
_entry.id   AF-A0A1D3RMH9-F1
#
_cell.length_a   1.000
_cell.length_b   1.000
_cell.length_c   1.000
_cell.angle_alpha   90.00
_cell.angle_beta   90.00
_cell.angle_gamma   90.00
#
_symmetry.space_group_name_H-M   'P 1'
#
loop_
_entity.id
_entity.type
_entity.pdbx_description
1 polymer ?
#
loop_
_entity_poly.entity_id
_entity_poly.type
_entity_poly.pdbx_seq_one_letter_code
_entity_poly.pdbx_strand_id
1 'polypeptide(L)'
;MEKLLQKQRASGGGDYPEAMEQGLEQALSAPWHTGSTARVAFLVADAPPHDENLLPMLTLSHTAREKGVHIYSLAASGVADTAEYLMRSISVLTHSRYLFLTDDSGVGNSHAIPTVPCYQITKLNASIIRAIESELAGQRIEEAIKEVGLQQDGQCSSN
;
A
#
# COMPACT_ATOMS: atom_id res chain seq x y z
N MET A 1 -15.52 12.25 7.67
CA MET A 1 -14.26 11.96 6.96
C MET A 1 -14.02 12.91 5.80
N GLU A 2 -14.90 12.99 4.80
CA GLU A 2 -14.73 13.83 3.60
C GLU A 2 -14.36 15.31 3.90
N LYS A 3 -15.11 15.98 4.77
CA LYS A 3 -14.83 17.37 5.20
C LYS A 3 -13.48 17.55 5.91
N LEU A 4 -12.94 16.50 6.51
CA LEU A 4 -11.62 16.54 7.18
C LEU A 4 -10.50 16.41 6.15
N LEU A 5 -10.65 15.48 5.20
CA LEU A 5 -9.70 15.27 4.10
C LEU A 5 -9.62 16.47 3.18
N GLN A 6 -10.76 17.09 2.84
CA GLN A 6 -10.82 18.30 2.02
C GLN A 6 -10.07 19.50 2.62
N LYS A 7 -9.84 19.51 3.95
CA LYS A 7 -9.08 20.55 4.64
C LYS A 7 -7.58 20.28 4.66
N GLN A 8 -7.14 19.06 4.39
CA GLN A 8 -5.72 18.76 4.33
C GLN A 8 -5.12 19.33 3.04
N ARG A 9 -3.87 19.76 3.13
CA ARG A 9 -3.08 20.24 2.00
C ARG A 9 -1.68 19.67 2.14
N ALA A 10 -1.09 19.26 1.02
CA ALA A 10 0.34 18.98 0.98
C ALA A 10 1.09 20.32 1.01
N SER A 11 2.08 20.44 1.87
CA SER A 11 2.96 21.61 1.96
C SER A 11 4.36 21.34 1.40
N GLY A 12 4.52 20.26 0.63
CA GLY A 12 5.82 19.68 0.28
C GLY A 12 6.42 18.89 1.45
N GLY A 13 7.22 17.88 1.11
CA GLY A 13 8.20 17.27 2.01
C GLY A 13 9.55 17.96 1.82
N GLY A 14 10.28 18.16 2.91
CA GLY A 14 11.50 18.97 2.90
C GLY A 14 12.63 18.34 2.08
N ASP A 15 12.70 17.00 2.06
CA ASP A 15 13.72 16.22 1.37
C ASP A 15 13.13 14.86 0.95
N TYR A 16 13.68 14.27 -0.12
CA TYR A 16 13.56 12.84 -0.43
C TYR A 16 14.85 12.20 0.07
N PRO A 17 14.87 11.23 1.01
CA PRO A 17 13.78 10.42 1.59
C PRO A 17 12.79 11.13 2.56
N GLU A 18 11.66 10.48 2.86
CA GLU A 18 10.56 11.01 3.69
C GLU A 18 10.46 10.32 5.09
N ALA A 19 9.55 10.79 5.96
CA ALA A 19 9.35 10.25 7.31
C ALA A 19 8.21 9.22 7.41
N MET A 20 8.29 8.13 6.65
CA MET A 20 7.24 7.09 6.63
C MET A 20 7.01 6.42 8.01
N GLU A 21 8.08 6.25 8.78
CA GLU A 21 8.07 5.61 10.09
C GLU A 21 7.23 6.38 11.11
N GLN A 22 7.31 7.70 11.09
CA GLN A 22 6.52 8.56 11.97
C GLN A 22 5.03 8.46 11.63
N GLY A 23 4.68 8.48 10.34
CA GLY A 23 3.30 8.31 9.90
C GLY A 23 2.72 6.96 10.33
N LEU A 24 3.48 5.88 10.17
CA LEU A 24 3.07 4.54 10.56
C LEU A 24 2.97 4.40 12.09
N GLU A 25 3.92 4.94 12.85
CA GLU A 25 3.89 4.94 14.32
C GLU A 25 2.66 5.65 14.86
N GLN A 26 2.32 6.82 14.32
CA GLN A 26 1.11 7.56 14.69
C GLN A 26 -0.16 6.76 14.34
N ALA A 27 -0.20 6.15 13.16
CA ALA A 27 -1.33 5.30 12.76
C ALA A 27 -1.52 4.11 13.71
N LEU A 28 -0.43 3.45 14.13
CA LEU A 28 -0.49 2.31 15.05
C LEU A 28 -0.79 2.72 16.50
N SER A 29 -0.52 3.97 16.86
CA SER A 29 -0.83 4.55 18.18
C SER A 29 -2.25 5.09 18.28
N ALA A 30 -2.98 5.19 17.17
CA ALA A 30 -4.38 5.60 17.15
C ALA A 30 -5.27 4.66 17.99
N PRO A 31 -6.42 5.15 18.51
CA PRO A 31 -7.32 4.36 19.34
C PRO A 31 -8.14 3.37 18.49
N TRP A 32 -7.50 2.27 18.06
CA TRP A 32 -8.16 1.20 17.31
C TRP A 32 -9.21 0.49 18.17
N HIS A 33 -10.36 0.17 17.55
CA HIS A 33 -11.40 -0.62 18.21
C HIS A 33 -10.88 -2.01 18.57
N THR A 34 -11.23 -2.49 19.77
CA THR A 34 -10.87 -3.82 20.28
C THR A 34 -11.92 -4.86 19.91
N GLY A 35 -11.60 -6.16 20.06
CA GLY A 35 -12.52 -7.26 19.76
C GLY A 35 -12.48 -7.71 18.30
N SER A 36 -13.58 -8.31 17.83
CA SER A 36 -13.74 -8.84 16.47
C SER A 36 -14.05 -7.69 15.51
N THR A 37 -13.01 -6.98 15.07
CA THR A 37 -13.11 -5.85 14.15
C THR A 37 -11.92 -5.90 13.19
N ALA A 38 -12.19 -5.76 11.90
CA ALA A 38 -11.15 -5.60 10.91
C ALA A 38 -10.41 -4.27 11.13
N ARG A 39 -9.07 -4.32 11.21
CA ARG A 39 -8.22 -3.13 11.31
C ARG A 39 -7.40 -3.04 10.03
N VAL A 40 -7.76 -2.10 9.18
CA VAL A 40 -7.14 -1.92 7.86
C VAL A 40 -6.49 -0.56 7.80
N ALA A 41 -5.21 -0.53 7.41
CA ALA A 41 -4.45 0.70 7.19
C ALA A 41 -3.95 0.75 5.75
N PHE A 42 -4.01 1.93 5.13
CA PHE A 42 -3.41 2.19 3.83
C PHE A 42 -2.17 3.06 4.01
N LEU A 43 -1.00 2.50 3.70
CA LEU A 43 0.28 3.22 3.73
C LEU A 43 0.57 3.75 2.33
N VAL A 44 0.33 5.04 2.09
CA VAL A 44 0.52 5.68 0.78
C VAL A 44 1.83 6.46 0.79
N ALA A 45 2.74 6.18 -0.16
CA ALA A 45 4.03 6.85 -0.25
C ALA A 45 4.59 6.86 -1.68
N ASP A 46 5.33 7.90 -2.03
CA ASP A 46 6.13 8.07 -3.26
C ASP A 46 7.65 8.05 -3.01
N ALA A 47 8.08 7.97 -1.75
CA ALA A 47 9.48 7.99 -1.33
C ALA A 47 9.78 6.94 -0.25
N PRO A 48 11.03 6.46 -0.11
CA PRO A 48 11.44 5.61 1.01
C PRO A 48 11.53 6.40 2.30
N PRO A 49 11.56 5.71 3.46
CA PRO A 49 12.07 6.33 4.67
C PRO A 49 13.57 6.63 4.52
N HIS A 50 14.13 7.45 5.41
CA HIS A 50 15.59 7.52 5.57
C HIS A 50 16.18 6.13 5.90
N ASP A 51 17.42 5.86 5.48
CA ASP A 51 18.04 4.53 5.60
C ASP A 51 18.12 4.04 7.06
N GLU A 52 18.39 4.95 7.99
CA GLU A 52 18.38 4.68 9.44
C GLU A 52 17.01 4.22 9.96
N ASN A 53 15.94 4.52 9.23
CA ASN A 53 14.55 4.21 9.58
C ASN A 53 14.01 2.94 8.93
N LEU A 54 14.81 2.21 8.13
CA LEU A 54 14.40 0.93 7.53
C LEU A 54 14.11 -0.14 8.61
N LEU A 55 14.97 -0.28 9.62
CA LEU A 55 14.74 -1.21 10.73
C LEU A 55 13.57 -0.81 11.63
N PRO A 56 13.41 0.48 12.01
CA PRO A 56 12.19 0.97 12.64
C PRO A 56 10.91 0.63 11.87
N MET A 57 10.89 0.80 10.55
CA MET A 57 9.75 0.44 9.71
C MET A 57 9.39 -1.05 9.80
N LEU A 58 10.39 -1.94 9.76
CA LEU A 58 10.16 -3.38 9.95
C LEU A 58 9.62 -3.69 11.36
N THR A 59 10.13 -3.01 12.39
CA THR A 59 9.65 -3.16 13.77
C THR A 59 8.18 -2.73 13.91
N LEU A 60 7.80 -1.61 13.29
CA LEU A 60 6.41 -1.15 13.22
C LEU A 60 5.52 -2.14 12.47
N SER A 61 6.04 -2.80 11.44
CA SER A 61 5.31 -3.85 10.70
C SER A 61 4.97 -5.04 11.59
N HIS A 62 5.93 -5.48 12.43
CA HIS A 62 5.69 -6.52 13.42
C HIS A 62 4.65 -6.08 14.46
N THR A 63 4.75 -4.84 14.93
CA THR A 63 3.77 -4.25 15.86
C THR A 63 2.36 -4.21 15.25
N ALA A 64 2.25 -3.85 13.97
CA ALA A 64 1.00 -3.86 13.24
C ALA A 64 0.39 -5.26 13.19
N ARG A 65 1.19 -6.27 12.83
CA ARG A 65 0.79 -7.67 12.82
C ARG A 65 0.29 -8.13 14.19
N GLU A 66 1.00 -7.81 15.27
CA GLU A 66 0.59 -8.16 16.64
C GLU A 66 -0.72 -7.50 17.07
N LYS A 67 -0.97 -6.27 16.60
CA LYS A 67 -2.24 -5.56 16.79
C LYS A 67 -3.36 -6.04 15.84
N GLY A 68 -3.07 -6.99 14.95
CA GLY A 68 -4.00 -7.45 13.91
C GLY A 68 -4.38 -6.34 12.92
N VAL A 69 -3.47 -5.40 12.66
CA VAL A 69 -3.62 -4.33 11.66
C VAL A 69 -3.03 -4.82 10.34
N HIS A 70 -3.88 -4.91 9.34
CA HIS A 70 -3.53 -5.28 7.97
C HIS A 70 -3.14 -4.01 7.19
N ILE A 71 -1.88 -3.94 6.73
CA ILE A 71 -1.34 -2.76 6.05
C ILE A 71 -1.27 -2.99 4.55
N TYR A 72 -2.16 -2.33 3.82
CA TYR A 72 -2.11 -2.23 2.37
C TYR A 72 -1.19 -1.07 1.99
N SER A 73 0.00 -1.40 1.51
CA SER A 73 0.93 -0.37 1.04
C SER A 73 0.60 0.01 -0.40
N LEU A 74 0.44 1.30 -0.69
CA LEU A 74 0.14 1.87 -2.00
C LEU A 74 1.29 2.76 -2.44
N ALA A 75 2.12 2.26 -3.36
CA ALA A 75 3.18 3.06 -3.95
C ALA A 75 2.62 4.01 -5.01
N ALA A 76 2.95 5.28 -4.86
CA ALA A 76 2.64 6.33 -5.83
C ALA A 76 3.75 6.47 -6.89
N SER A 77 3.60 7.45 -7.79
CA SER A 77 4.52 7.67 -8.91
C SER A 77 5.97 7.87 -8.43
N GLY A 78 6.93 7.21 -9.08
CA GLY A 78 8.35 7.46 -8.84
C GLY A 78 8.95 6.84 -7.58
N VAL A 79 8.25 5.88 -6.94
CA VAL A 79 8.75 5.15 -5.77
C VAL A 79 10.14 4.54 -6.05
N ALA A 80 11.14 4.80 -5.20
CA ALA A 80 12.43 4.12 -5.32
C ALA A 80 12.32 2.62 -5.05
N ASP A 81 13.23 1.82 -5.62
CA ASP A 81 13.32 0.37 -5.40
C ASP A 81 13.32 -0.01 -3.92
N THR A 82 14.03 0.75 -3.08
CA THR A 82 14.06 0.55 -1.62
C THR A 82 12.67 0.70 -1.00
N ALA A 83 11.90 1.71 -1.42
CA ALA A 83 10.54 1.92 -0.95
C ALA A 83 9.61 0.81 -1.43
N GLU A 84 9.68 0.42 -2.72
CA GLU A 84 8.91 -0.72 -3.24
C GLU A 84 9.19 -2.00 -2.43
N TYR A 85 10.47 -2.34 -2.23
CA TYR A 85 10.86 -3.54 -1.50
C TYR A 85 10.34 -3.52 -0.06
N LEU A 86 10.48 -2.39 0.63
CA LEU A 86 10.00 -2.22 1.99
C LEU A 86 8.46 -2.32 2.05
N MET A 87 7.74 -1.63 1.18
CA MET A 87 6.27 -1.63 1.13
C MET A 87 5.70 -3.01 0.80
N ARG A 88 6.35 -3.75 -0.10
CA ARG A 88 6.02 -5.16 -0.38
C ARG A 88 6.22 -6.03 0.87
N SER A 89 7.33 -5.83 1.57
CA SER A 89 7.65 -6.56 2.80
C SER A 89 6.62 -6.27 3.90
N ILE A 90 6.27 -5.00 4.14
CA ILE A 90 5.26 -4.58 5.12
C ILE A 90 3.91 -5.23 4.83
N SER A 91 3.48 -5.18 3.55
CA SER A 91 2.19 -5.75 3.14
C SER A 91 2.16 -7.25 3.40
N VAL A 92 3.20 -7.99 3.02
CA VAL A 92 3.30 -9.44 3.28
C VAL A 92 3.33 -9.76 4.78
N LEU A 93 4.13 -9.03 5.57
CA LEU A 93 4.25 -9.23 7.01
C LEU A 93 2.94 -8.97 7.77
N THR A 94 2.04 -8.17 7.20
CA THR A 94 0.73 -7.84 7.76
C THR A 94 -0.43 -8.51 7.03
N HIS A 95 -0.16 -9.61 6.32
CA HIS A 95 -1.15 -10.42 5.59
C HIS A 95 -2.02 -9.65 4.59
N SER A 96 -1.46 -8.58 4.01
CA SER A 96 -2.12 -7.65 3.10
C SER A 96 -1.47 -7.67 1.71
N ARG A 97 -1.98 -6.86 0.79
CA ARG A 97 -1.43 -6.74 -0.57
C ARG A 97 -0.74 -5.40 -0.77
N TYR A 98 0.35 -5.45 -1.54
CA TYR A 98 0.96 -4.28 -2.12
C TYR A 98 0.16 -3.82 -3.34
N LEU A 99 -0.10 -2.52 -3.41
CA LEU A 99 -0.78 -1.80 -4.48
C LEU A 99 0.20 -0.79 -5.08
N PHE A 100 0.02 -0.47 -6.35
CA PHE A 100 0.83 0.52 -7.05
C PHE A 100 -0.01 1.24 -8.11
N LEU A 101 0.40 2.46 -8.43
CA LEU A 101 -0.21 3.24 -9.51
C LEU A 101 0.45 2.95 -10.86
N THR A 102 -0.34 3.07 -11.93
CA THR A 102 0.08 2.88 -13.31
C THR A 102 -0.35 4.07 -14.16
N ASP A 103 0.27 4.22 -15.33
CA ASP A 103 -0.04 5.30 -16.27
C ASP A 103 -1.38 5.10 -17.01
N ASP A 104 -2.07 3.96 -16.85
CA ASP A 104 -3.35 3.68 -17.54
C ASP A 104 -4.46 4.71 -17.22
N SER A 105 -4.34 5.47 -16.13
CA SER A 105 -5.30 6.55 -15.80
C SER A 105 -5.05 7.85 -16.56
N GLY A 106 -3.83 8.10 -17.04
CA GLY A 106 -3.41 9.39 -17.61
C GLY A 106 -3.38 10.57 -16.62
N VAL A 107 -3.45 10.32 -15.30
CA VAL A 107 -3.47 11.35 -14.25
C VAL A 107 -2.13 11.39 -13.50
N GLY A 108 -1.60 12.59 -13.26
CA GLY A 108 -0.37 12.80 -12.51
C GLY A 108 0.88 12.76 -13.37
N ASN A 109 2.05 12.58 -12.73
CA ASN A 109 3.31 12.34 -13.41
C ASN A 109 3.42 10.87 -13.84
N SER A 110 4.37 10.56 -14.72
CA SER A 110 4.66 9.17 -15.11
C SER A 110 4.98 8.29 -13.90
N HIS A 111 4.47 7.07 -13.93
CA HIS A 111 4.66 6.07 -12.89
C HIS A 111 5.79 5.11 -13.26
N ALA A 112 6.40 4.49 -12.23
CA ALA A 112 7.37 3.43 -12.46
C ALA A 112 6.68 2.21 -13.08
N ILE A 113 7.35 1.56 -14.04
CA ILE A 113 6.84 0.30 -14.60
C ILE A 113 6.92 -0.77 -13.50
N PRO A 114 5.82 -1.45 -13.17
CA PRO A 114 5.83 -2.49 -12.16
C PRO A 114 6.85 -3.59 -12.49
N THR A 115 7.67 -3.98 -11.52
CA THR A 115 8.66 -5.05 -11.68
C THR A 115 8.05 -6.46 -11.67
N VAL A 116 6.74 -6.55 -11.37
CA VAL A 116 5.99 -7.81 -11.35
C VAL A 116 5.49 -8.18 -12.75
N PRO A 117 5.64 -9.44 -13.18
CA PRO A 117 5.30 -9.83 -14.55
C PRO A 117 3.79 -9.93 -14.78
N CYS A 118 3.01 -10.22 -13.73
CA CYS A 118 1.55 -10.31 -13.80
C CYS A 118 0.89 -9.40 -12.78
N TYR A 119 -0.08 -8.60 -13.23
CA TYR A 119 -0.86 -7.73 -12.35
C TYR A 119 -2.21 -7.35 -12.96
N GLN A 120 -3.13 -6.98 -12.08
CA GLN A 120 -4.47 -6.53 -12.44
C GLN A 120 -4.56 -5.00 -12.31
N ILE A 121 -5.12 -4.38 -13.33
CA ILE A 121 -5.36 -2.94 -13.38
C ILE A 121 -6.84 -2.68 -13.13
N THR A 122 -7.11 -1.82 -12.15
CA THR A 122 -8.43 -1.24 -11.88
C THR A 122 -8.28 0.25 -11.55
N LYS A 123 -9.40 0.96 -11.41
CA LYS A 123 -9.35 2.32 -10.85
C LYS A 123 -8.91 2.27 -9.38
N LEU A 124 -8.15 3.25 -8.92
CA LEU A 124 -7.65 3.31 -7.54
C LEU A 124 -8.77 3.17 -6.50
N ASN A 125 -9.90 3.86 -6.70
CA ASN A 125 -11.05 3.77 -5.79
C ASN A 125 -11.61 2.34 -5.72
N ALA A 126 -11.68 1.64 -6.86
CA ALA A 126 -12.12 0.24 -6.90
C ALA A 126 -11.10 -0.68 -6.21
N SER A 127 -9.80 -0.46 -6.39
CA SER A 127 -8.76 -1.22 -5.67
C SER A 127 -8.85 -1.07 -4.15
N ILE A 128 -9.07 0.15 -3.65
CA ILE A 128 -9.22 0.41 -2.20
C ILE A 128 -10.49 -0.26 -1.66
N ILE A 129 -11.63 -0.13 -2.37
CA ILE A 129 -12.89 -0.78 -1.97
C ILE A 129 -12.70 -2.29 -1.92
N ARG A 130 -12.12 -2.89 -2.96
CA ARG A 130 -11.86 -4.33 -3.03
C ARG A 130 -10.95 -4.84 -1.92
N ALA A 131 -9.94 -4.06 -1.54
CA ALA A 131 -9.08 -4.38 -0.39
C ALA A 131 -9.90 -4.44 0.90
N ILE A 132 -10.74 -3.42 1.16
CA ILE A 132 -11.61 -3.39 2.33
C ILE A 132 -12.62 -4.55 2.31
N GLU A 133 -13.26 -4.80 1.17
CA GLU A 133 -14.23 -5.90 1.03
C GLU A 133 -13.56 -7.27 1.23
N SER A 134 -12.34 -7.47 0.75
CA SER A 134 -11.60 -8.71 0.96
C SER A 134 -11.32 -8.96 2.44
N GLU A 135 -10.97 -7.91 3.18
CA GLU A 135 -10.76 -7.96 4.63
C GLU A 135 -12.05 -8.28 5.40
N LEU A 136 -13.15 -7.64 5.02
CA LEU A 136 -14.45 -7.88 5.66
C LEU A 136 -15.02 -9.26 5.34
N ALA A 137 -14.77 -9.78 4.13
CA ALA A 137 -15.21 -11.10 3.71
C ALA A 137 -14.31 -12.23 4.24
N GLY A 138 -13.09 -11.91 4.70
CA GLY A 138 -12.08 -12.90 5.10
C GLY A 138 -11.56 -13.75 3.92
N GLN A 139 -11.79 -13.30 2.69
CA GLN A 139 -11.36 -13.98 1.47
C GLN A 139 -10.99 -12.97 0.39
N ARG A 140 -10.11 -13.39 -0.53
CA ARG A 140 -9.67 -12.56 -1.64
C ARG A 140 -10.80 -12.34 -2.63
N ILE A 141 -11.04 -11.08 -2.96
CA ILE A 141 -11.94 -10.68 -4.05
C ILE A 141 -11.07 -10.19 -5.21
N GLU A 142 -11.28 -10.76 -6.39
CA GLU A 142 -10.58 -10.38 -7.61
C GLU A 142 -11.55 -9.79 -8.63
N GLU A 143 -11.18 -8.63 -9.16
CA GLU A 143 -11.92 -7.92 -10.19
C GLU A 143 -10.90 -7.06 -10.94
N ALA A 144 -10.86 -7.15 -12.27
CA ALA A 144 -9.89 -6.43 -13.09
C ALA A 144 -10.58 -5.80 -14.31
N ILE A 145 -10.18 -4.58 -14.64
CA ILE A 145 -10.57 -3.95 -15.92
C ILE A 145 -9.62 -4.43 -17.03
N LYS A 146 -8.36 -4.65 -16.67
CA LYS A 146 -7.31 -5.15 -17.55
C LYS A 146 -6.36 -6.04 -16.75
N GLU A 147 -5.86 -7.09 -17.38
CA GLU A 147 -4.83 -7.96 -16.82
C GLU A 147 -3.58 -7.87 -17.68
N VAL A 148 -2.42 -7.87 -17.02
CA VAL A 148 -1.10 -7.95 -17.65
C VAL A 148 -0.54 -9.33 -17.32
N GLY A 149 -0.13 -10.07 -18.36
CA GLY A 149 0.31 -11.47 -18.26
C GLY A 149 -0.83 -12.44 -17.95
N LEU A 150 -0.53 -13.74 -18.00
CA LEU A 150 -1.44 -14.83 -17.61
C LEU A 150 -0.86 -15.54 -16.39
N GLN A 151 -1.59 -15.48 -15.27
CA GLN A 151 -1.21 -16.18 -14.05
C GLN A 151 -1.84 -17.58 -14.00
N GLN A 152 -1.03 -18.63 -14.02
CA GLN A 152 -1.44 -20.02 -13.84
C GLN A 152 -0.50 -20.72 -12.85
N ASP A 153 -1.06 -21.32 -11.79
CA ASP A 153 -0.32 -22.09 -10.77
C ASP A 153 0.92 -21.36 -10.20
N GLY A 154 0.80 -20.05 -9.98
CA GLY A 154 1.87 -19.20 -9.45
C GLY A 154 2.94 -18.80 -10.49
N GLN A 155 2.81 -19.25 -11.73
CA GLN A 155 3.64 -18.83 -12.85
C GLN A 155 2.95 -17.72 -13.62
N CYS A 156 3.74 -16.75 -14.07
CA CYS A 156 3.28 -15.71 -14.97
C CYS A 156 3.91 -15.93 -16.35
N SER A 157 3.08 -16.07 -17.38
CA SER A 157 3.52 -16.04 -18.77
C SER A 157 3.16 -14.67 -19.39
N SER A 158 4.03 -14.18 -20.27
CA SER A 158 3.71 -13.06 -21.15
C SER A 158 2.66 -13.50 -22.18
N ASN A 159 1.66 -12.65 -22.43
CA ASN A 159 0.81 -12.79 -23.61
C ASN A 159 1.60 -12.62 -24.91
#